data_AF-A0A6M3HWL8-F1
#
_entry.id   AF-A0A6M3HWL8-F1
#
_cell.length_a   1.000
_cell.length_b   1.000
_cell.length_c   1.000
_cell.angle_alpha   90.00
_cell.angle_beta   90.00
_cell.angle_gamma   90.00
#
_symmetry.space_group_name_H-M   'P 1'
#
loop_
_entity.id
_entity.type
_entity.pdbx_description
1 polymer ?
#
loop_
_entity_poly.entity_id
_entity_poly.type
_entity_poly.pdbx_seq_one_letter_code
_entity_poly.pdbx_strand_id
1 'polypeptide(L)'
;MNLYFNLYKNIKDISEDCHWGNYYTALGLPEGLCFGMAAMWGQAYLADDLKTFYKRLELLTSVTINKQFDGITYTRLTDLINAVHNYERQLPKRKLAGQVITNRIGQEKEIYELVISIRAFLDGLLAYHQAKYTLVNGEGIDFNQNILKTSPFVINKELTVVSQGIFGDQGSNVTYQKVSPLIEIYNYPFIGDKWDYCGFLKPLVDKLAKYQFRAYIKVSSIDHMVAFSIKPTSSNHYKLKLYDANNLYRNQVEAVTFTDVYGLVNNGIFEAFDFNVEQNSLLALNLSIYISPTIGVDKIDAYENACRIKFQKKLDKIKLEICNQLNKYISSYLKWKNHKKRAIYTRDKVRTIDINKLYNFIADEKHILRREENLNEPTEIHFNNNMPSLENNLEKSAYMRIIEVSLKKIKATYAGNIYDDRGYKEMLFKKICSKGYHCNTDFLYIACRNGHTEIVIELLRHPEIEVNKGTNTGATPLFIARYNGRQEISRAIVRAGGVGSLS
;
A
#
# COMPACT_ATOMS: atom_id res chain seq x y z
N MET A 1 7.08 -26.07 16.90
CA MET A 1 7.37 -24.64 16.69
C MET A 1 6.58 -24.17 15.48
N ASN A 2 5.81 -23.08 15.58
CA ASN A 2 4.96 -22.66 14.46
C ASN A 2 5.70 -21.77 13.46
N LEU A 3 5.12 -21.56 12.28
CA LEU A 3 5.72 -20.77 11.20
C LEU A 3 6.04 -19.34 11.63
N TYR A 4 5.20 -18.74 12.48
CA TYR A 4 5.42 -17.39 13.00
C TYR A 4 6.71 -17.30 13.81
N PHE A 5 6.96 -18.27 14.70
CA PHE A 5 8.20 -18.31 15.46
C PHE A 5 9.42 -18.48 14.56
N ASN A 6 9.33 -19.34 13.53
CA ASN A 6 10.44 -19.54 12.60
C ASN A 6 10.74 -18.27 11.80
N LEU A 7 9.71 -17.55 11.34
CA LEU A 7 9.85 -16.26 10.68
C LEU A 7 10.59 -15.26 11.56
N TYR A 8 10.12 -15.11 12.80
CA TYR A 8 10.74 -14.26 13.80
C TYR A 8 12.21 -14.62 14.02
N LYS A 9 12.52 -15.92 14.23
CA LYS A 9 13.87 -16.39 14.47
C LYS A 9 14.77 -16.16 13.26
N ASN A 10 14.33 -16.49 12.05
CA ASN A 10 15.13 -16.29 10.85
C ASN A 10 15.39 -14.81 10.57
N ILE A 11 14.43 -13.91 10.83
CA ILE A 11 14.67 -12.46 10.71
C ILE A 11 15.72 -12.00 11.73
N LYS A 12 15.67 -12.53 12.96
CA LYS A 12 16.67 -12.27 13.99
C LYS A 12 18.06 -12.75 13.56
N ASP A 13 18.18 -14.02 13.16
CA ASP A 13 19.42 -14.63 12.71
C ASP A 13 20.00 -13.86 11.50
N ILE A 14 19.17 -13.45 10.52
CA ILE A 14 19.62 -12.60 9.40
C ILE A 14 20.12 -11.23 9.89
N SER A 15 19.47 -10.66 10.91
CA SER A 15 19.86 -9.35 11.45
C SER A 15 21.18 -9.38 12.21
N GLU A 16 21.49 -10.50 12.86
CA GLU A 16 22.69 -10.70 13.67
C GLU A 16 23.86 -11.24 12.82
N ASP A 17 23.58 -12.18 11.92
CA ASP A 17 24.59 -12.97 11.20
C ASP A 17 24.79 -12.55 9.73
N CYS A 18 23.93 -11.68 9.17
CA CYS A 18 24.08 -11.20 7.79
C CYS A 18 24.35 -9.70 7.73
N HIS A 19 25.19 -9.27 6.78
CA HIS A 19 25.53 -7.86 6.55
C HIS A 19 24.41 -7.04 5.86
N TRP A 20 23.14 -7.31 6.18
CA TRP A 20 21.99 -6.64 5.56
C TRP A 20 21.35 -5.56 6.46
N GLY A 21 21.77 -5.47 7.72
CA GLY A 21 21.25 -4.53 8.70
C GLY A 21 20.27 -5.17 9.68
N ASN A 22 19.95 -4.44 10.74
CA ASN A 22 19.18 -4.96 11.87
C ASN A 22 17.66 -4.82 11.63
N TYR A 23 17.09 -5.70 10.79
CA TYR A 23 15.65 -5.75 10.53
C TYR A 23 14.84 -6.08 11.78
N TYR A 24 15.39 -6.94 12.65
CA TYR A 24 14.75 -7.36 13.89
C TYR A 24 14.32 -6.16 14.75
N THR A 25 15.26 -5.25 15.02
CA THR A 25 15.00 -4.04 15.82
C THR A 25 14.13 -3.06 15.05
N ALA A 26 14.41 -2.87 13.75
CA ALA A 26 13.69 -1.89 12.93
C ALA A 26 12.21 -2.24 12.74
N LEU A 27 11.86 -3.52 12.67
CA LEU A 27 10.48 -3.99 12.53
C LEU A 27 9.68 -3.94 13.84
N GLY A 28 10.32 -3.76 15.00
CA GLY A 28 9.65 -3.84 16.30
C GLY A 28 8.94 -5.18 16.48
N LEU A 29 9.56 -6.29 16.04
CA LEU A 29 8.96 -7.61 16.11
C LEU A 29 8.58 -7.97 17.57
N PRO A 30 7.43 -8.63 17.81
CA PRO A 30 6.51 -9.23 16.83
C PRO A 30 5.44 -8.28 16.22
N GLU A 31 5.20 -7.12 16.83
CA GLU A 31 3.99 -6.30 16.64
C GLU A 31 3.82 -5.79 15.19
N GLY A 32 4.92 -5.56 14.47
CA GLY A 32 4.88 -4.98 13.12
C GLY A 32 4.60 -5.94 11.96
N LEU A 33 4.51 -7.26 12.19
CA LEU A 33 4.43 -8.21 11.08
C LEU A 33 3.11 -8.13 10.32
N CYS A 34 1.96 -8.04 11.01
CA CYS A 34 0.65 -8.09 10.36
C CYS A 34 0.46 -6.99 9.31
N PHE A 35 0.91 -5.77 9.61
CA PHE A 35 0.85 -4.65 8.68
C PHE A 35 1.69 -4.89 7.42
N GLY A 36 2.96 -5.25 7.61
CA GLY A 36 3.87 -5.49 6.49
C GLY A 36 3.38 -6.62 5.60
N MET A 37 3.02 -7.72 6.24
CA MET A 37 2.56 -8.94 5.64
C MET A 37 1.29 -8.74 4.80
N ALA A 38 0.27 -8.08 5.36
CA ALA A 38 -0.97 -7.88 4.62
C ALA A 38 -0.73 -6.96 3.43
N ALA A 39 -0.09 -5.82 3.63
CA ALA A 39 0.20 -4.88 2.55
C ALA A 39 1.00 -5.53 1.40
N MET A 40 2.07 -6.26 1.71
CA MET A 40 2.89 -6.92 0.70
C MET A 40 2.13 -8.02 -0.05
N TRP A 41 1.27 -8.77 0.64
CA TRP A 41 0.41 -9.74 -0.02
C TRP A 41 -0.47 -9.10 -1.08
N GLY A 42 -1.12 -7.99 -0.73
CA GLY A 42 -1.97 -7.25 -1.65
C GLY A 42 -1.23 -6.78 -2.89
N GLN A 43 0.00 -6.31 -2.69
CA GLN A 43 0.85 -5.89 -3.80
C GLN A 43 1.23 -7.07 -4.68
N ALA A 44 1.66 -8.19 -4.10
CA ALA A 44 1.95 -9.41 -4.85
C ALA A 44 0.70 -9.92 -5.58
N TYR A 45 -0.48 -9.85 -4.97
CA TYR A 45 -1.73 -10.17 -5.62
C TYR A 45 -1.97 -9.24 -6.81
N LEU A 46 -1.97 -7.92 -6.63
CA LEU A 46 -2.27 -6.95 -7.68
C LEU A 46 -1.24 -6.95 -8.83
N ALA A 47 -0.01 -7.41 -8.56
CA ALA A 47 1.07 -7.58 -9.54
C ALA A 47 1.10 -8.95 -10.24
N ASP A 48 0.20 -9.87 -9.90
CA ASP A 48 0.19 -11.27 -10.38
C ASP A 48 1.40 -12.13 -9.97
N ASP A 49 1.92 -11.89 -8.78
CA ASP A 49 3.19 -12.45 -8.31
C ASP A 49 3.08 -13.15 -6.94
N LEU A 50 1.90 -13.69 -6.63
CA LEU A 50 1.68 -14.44 -5.37
C LEU A 50 2.62 -15.64 -5.23
N LYS A 51 2.93 -16.34 -6.34
CA LYS A 51 3.83 -17.50 -6.34
C LYS A 51 5.16 -17.17 -5.68
N THR A 52 5.69 -16.00 -5.96
CA THR A 52 6.96 -15.57 -5.43
C THR A 52 6.87 -15.12 -3.99
N PHE A 53 5.86 -14.31 -3.68
CA PHE A 53 5.58 -13.91 -2.30
C PHE A 53 5.61 -15.12 -1.36
N TYR A 54 4.91 -16.19 -1.75
CA TYR A 54 4.87 -17.43 -0.99
C TYR A 54 6.19 -18.16 -0.91
N LYS A 55 6.95 -18.28 -2.01
CA LYS A 55 8.28 -18.90 -1.98
C LYS A 55 9.21 -18.22 -0.98
N ARG A 56 9.16 -16.89 -0.87
CA ARG A 56 9.97 -16.15 0.11
C ARG A 56 9.53 -16.40 1.53
N LEU A 57 8.22 -16.33 1.75
CA LEU A 57 7.64 -16.54 3.06
C LEU A 57 7.90 -17.97 3.54
N GLU A 58 7.80 -18.96 2.67
CA GLU A 58 8.16 -20.35 2.93
C GLU A 58 9.63 -20.46 3.36
N LEU A 59 10.57 -19.84 2.64
CA LEU A 59 11.98 -19.84 3.03
C LEU A 59 12.23 -19.15 4.38
N LEU A 60 11.60 -17.98 4.58
CA LEU A 60 11.73 -17.22 5.83
C LEU A 60 11.07 -17.94 7.02
N THR A 61 10.10 -18.82 6.80
CA THR A 61 9.43 -19.60 7.84
C THR A 61 9.98 -21.03 7.97
N SER A 62 10.94 -21.41 7.14
CA SER A 62 11.55 -22.74 7.15
C SER A 62 12.55 -22.90 8.28
N VAL A 63 12.54 -24.06 8.95
CA VAL A 63 13.58 -24.44 9.93
C VAL A 63 14.87 -24.81 9.21
N THR A 64 14.75 -25.50 8.09
CA THR A 64 15.86 -25.95 7.24
C THR A 64 15.52 -25.66 5.78
N ILE A 65 16.50 -25.22 5.02
CA ILE A 65 16.40 -25.11 3.57
C ILE A 65 17.20 -26.24 2.89
N ASN A 66 16.96 -26.48 1.61
CA ASN A 66 17.79 -27.37 0.79
C ASN A 66 18.04 -26.67 -0.55
N LYS A 67 19.05 -25.80 -0.56
CA LYS A 67 19.41 -24.97 -1.72
C LYS A 67 20.89 -25.13 -2.01
N GLN A 68 21.22 -25.34 -3.28
CA GLN A 68 22.60 -25.43 -3.73
C GLN A 68 23.02 -24.06 -4.28
N PHE A 69 24.21 -23.61 -3.93
CA PHE A 69 24.83 -22.42 -4.50
C PHE A 69 26.34 -22.62 -4.57
N ASP A 70 26.92 -22.38 -5.74
CA ASP A 70 28.36 -22.55 -5.97
C ASP A 70 28.84 -23.97 -5.63
N GLY A 71 28.04 -24.97 -6.04
CA GLY A 71 28.31 -26.38 -5.78
C GLY A 71 28.08 -26.85 -4.33
N ILE A 72 27.80 -25.95 -3.38
CA ILE A 72 27.60 -26.25 -1.96
C ILE A 72 26.11 -26.28 -1.63
N THR A 73 25.66 -27.30 -0.89
CA THR A 73 24.30 -27.36 -0.36
C THR A 73 24.22 -26.67 0.99
N TYR A 74 23.33 -25.68 1.11
CA TYR A 74 23.06 -24.93 2.33
C TYR A 74 21.78 -25.42 3.01
N THR A 75 21.87 -25.60 4.32
CA THR A 75 20.74 -26.04 5.17
C THR A 75 20.16 -24.91 6.01
N ARG A 76 20.92 -23.82 6.25
CA ARG A 76 20.46 -22.60 6.91
C ARG A 76 20.36 -21.45 5.91
N LEU A 77 19.31 -20.64 6.05
CA LEU A 77 19.08 -19.47 5.19
C LEU A 77 20.17 -18.42 5.33
N THR A 78 20.67 -18.18 6.55
CA THR A 78 21.78 -17.25 6.84
C THR A 78 23.06 -17.63 6.09
N ASP A 79 23.39 -18.91 6.08
CA ASP A 79 24.62 -19.41 5.44
C ASP A 79 24.54 -19.22 3.92
N LEU A 80 23.38 -19.51 3.33
CA LEU A 80 23.12 -19.25 1.91
C LEU A 80 23.20 -17.76 1.58
N ILE A 81 22.61 -16.90 2.42
CA ILE A 81 22.66 -15.43 2.25
C ILE A 81 24.11 -14.94 2.27
N ASN A 82 24.90 -15.41 3.25
CA ASN A 82 26.29 -15.03 3.39
C ASN A 82 27.15 -15.55 2.22
N ALA A 83 26.86 -16.75 1.70
CA ALA A 83 27.51 -17.28 0.50
C ALA A 83 27.25 -16.40 -0.74
N VAL A 84 25.99 -16.01 -0.97
CA VAL A 84 25.64 -15.10 -2.07
C VAL A 84 26.30 -13.73 -1.88
N HIS A 85 26.31 -13.20 -0.66
CA HIS A 85 26.98 -11.92 -0.36
C HIS A 85 28.49 -11.98 -0.63
N ASN A 86 29.16 -13.07 -0.24
CA ASN A 86 30.58 -13.29 -0.52
C ASN A 86 30.85 -13.41 -2.02
N TYR A 87 29.98 -14.10 -2.75
CA TYR A 87 30.03 -14.18 -4.21
C TYR A 87 29.92 -12.79 -4.86
N GLU A 88 29.00 -11.94 -4.41
CA GLU A 88 28.88 -10.55 -4.90
C GLU A 88 30.18 -9.75 -4.72
N ARG A 89 30.87 -9.91 -3.58
CA ARG A 89 32.12 -9.20 -3.28
C ARG A 89 33.28 -9.60 -4.20
N GLN A 90 33.25 -10.81 -4.76
CA GLN A 90 34.28 -11.34 -5.64
C GLN A 90 34.09 -10.91 -7.11
N LEU A 91 32.93 -10.33 -7.47
CA LEU A 91 32.67 -9.87 -8.82
C LEU A 91 33.49 -8.61 -9.17
N PRO A 92 34.10 -8.52 -10.37
CA PRO A 92 34.92 -7.38 -10.76
C PRO A 92 34.08 -6.09 -10.85
N LYS A 93 34.48 -5.06 -10.08
CA LYS A 93 33.78 -3.76 -9.93
C LYS A 93 33.74 -2.88 -11.18
N ARG A 94 34.40 -3.23 -12.30
CA ARG A 94 34.58 -2.36 -13.49
C ARG A 94 34.05 -3.00 -14.78
N LYS A 95 32.74 -2.84 -15.00
CA LYS A 95 32.01 -2.69 -16.28
C LYS A 95 30.52 -2.77 -15.95
N LEU A 96 29.66 -2.06 -16.69
CA LEU A 96 28.21 -1.95 -16.47
C LEU A 96 27.63 -3.20 -15.80
N ALA A 97 27.25 -3.07 -14.54
CA ALA A 97 26.93 -4.17 -13.62
C ALA A 97 25.86 -5.13 -14.15
N GLY A 98 25.05 -4.76 -15.15
CA GLY A 98 24.06 -5.64 -15.76
C GLY A 98 24.57 -6.58 -16.86
N GLN A 99 25.67 -6.28 -17.57
CA GLN A 99 26.08 -7.05 -18.78
C GLN A 99 27.12 -8.14 -18.49
N VAL A 100 27.94 -8.00 -17.45
CA VAL A 100 28.96 -9.01 -17.07
C VAL A 100 28.37 -10.07 -16.13
N ILE A 101 27.48 -9.65 -15.23
CA ILE A 101 26.73 -10.49 -14.29
C ILE A 101 25.92 -11.57 -15.04
N THR A 102 25.20 -11.21 -16.10
CA THR A 102 24.40 -12.17 -16.89
C THR A 102 25.22 -13.27 -17.56
N ASN A 103 26.50 -13.02 -17.86
CA ASN A 103 27.35 -13.97 -18.58
C ASN A 103 28.08 -14.97 -17.65
N ARG A 104 28.26 -14.66 -16.36
CA ARG A 104 28.83 -15.60 -15.37
C ARG A 104 27.81 -16.28 -14.47
N ILE A 105 26.62 -15.71 -14.32
CA ILE A 105 25.59 -16.21 -13.39
C ILE A 105 24.77 -17.37 -13.97
N GLY A 106 25.18 -17.96 -15.11
CA GLY A 106 24.47 -19.01 -15.85
C GLY A 106 23.65 -19.99 -15.01
N GLN A 107 24.31 -20.89 -14.27
CA GLN A 107 23.64 -21.97 -13.52
C GLN A 107 23.11 -21.54 -12.14
N GLU A 108 23.68 -20.49 -11.54
CA GLU A 108 23.39 -20.06 -10.16
C GLU A 108 22.41 -18.88 -10.06
N LYS A 109 21.92 -18.42 -11.22
CA LYS A 109 21.03 -17.25 -11.35
C LYS A 109 19.80 -17.34 -10.48
N GLU A 110 19.14 -18.48 -10.47
CA GLU A 110 17.87 -18.65 -9.77
C GLU A 110 18.04 -18.47 -8.27
N ILE A 111 19.12 -19.00 -7.70
CA ILE A 111 19.40 -18.95 -6.26
C ILE A 111 19.89 -17.56 -5.84
N TYR A 112 20.75 -16.95 -6.65
CA TYR A 112 21.12 -15.56 -6.49
C TYR A 112 19.89 -14.64 -6.48
N GLU A 113 19.03 -14.74 -7.49
CA GLU A 113 17.81 -13.92 -7.60
C GLU A 113 16.84 -14.19 -6.45
N LEU A 114 16.78 -15.43 -5.97
CA LEU A 114 15.98 -15.82 -4.81
C LEU A 114 16.47 -15.16 -3.52
N VAL A 115 17.78 -15.15 -3.26
CA VAL A 115 18.37 -14.51 -2.07
C VAL A 115 18.16 -13.00 -2.09
N ILE A 116 18.42 -12.33 -3.21
CA ILE A 116 18.12 -10.89 -3.36
C ILE A 116 16.63 -10.61 -3.13
N SER A 117 15.76 -11.55 -3.52
CA SER A 117 14.32 -11.44 -3.29
C SER A 117 13.94 -11.50 -1.81
N ILE A 118 14.67 -12.24 -0.96
CA ILE A 118 14.46 -12.27 0.49
C ILE A 118 14.74 -10.91 1.11
N ARG A 119 15.86 -10.27 0.74
CA ARG A 119 16.18 -8.92 1.22
C ARG A 119 15.07 -7.92 0.89
N ALA A 120 14.55 -7.98 -0.35
CA ALA A 120 13.46 -7.10 -0.76
C ALA A 120 12.14 -7.38 -0.02
N PHE A 121 11.92 -8.62 0.43
CA PHE A 121 10.79 -8.95 1.29
C PHE A 121 10.94 -8.29 2.67
N LEU A 122 12.12 -8.35 3.27
CA LEU A 122 12.40 -7.72 4.57
C LEU A 122 12.32 -6.18 4.50
N ASP A 123 12.93 -5.59 3.46
CA ASP A 123 12.77 -4.17 3.14
C ASP A 123 11.28 -3.80 3.01
N GLY A 124 10.49 -4.71 2.43
CA GLY A 124 9.07 -4.51 2.23
C GLY A 124 8.24 -4.54 3.51
N LEU A 125 8.56 -5.48 4.41
CA LEU A 125 7.97 -5.55 5.73
C LEU A 125 8.23 -4.24 6.46
N LEU A 126 9.47 -3.74 6.43
CA LEU A 126 9.86 -2.52 7.12
C LEU A 126 9.15 -1.27 6.58
N ALA A 127 8.91 -1.19 5.28
CA ALA A 127 8.16 -0.06 4.72
C ALA A 127 6.71 0.00 5.21
N TYR A 128 6.11 -1.13 5.61
CA TYR A 128 4.72 -1.24 5.99
C TYR A 128 4.48 -1.80 7.41
N HIS A 129 5.51 -1.91 8.26
CA HIS A 129 5.40 -2.58 9.57
C HIS A 129 4.61 -1.82 10.64
N GLN A 130 4.16 -0.61 10.35
CA GLN A 130 3.37 0.21 11.27
C GLN A 130 2.09 0.64 10.57
N ALA A 131 1.08 0.98 11.36
CA ALA A 131 -0.09 1.72 10.93
C ALA A 131 0.31 3.13 10.45
N LYS A 132 0.96 3.20 9.29
CA LYS A 132 0.95 4.41 8.47
C LYS A 132 -0.37 4.36 7.72
N TYR A 133 -1.09 5.47 7.67
CA TYR A 133 -2.45 5.66 7.11
C TYR A 133 -3.65 5.61 8.06
N THR A 134 -3.48 5.64 9.39
CA THR A 134 -4.56 6.15 10.26
C THR A 134 -4.56 7.68 10.25
N LEU A 135 -4.96 8.30 9.13
CA LEU A 135 -5.42 9.70 8.97
C LEU A 135 -4.60 10.89 9.54
N VAL A 136 -3.53 10.70 10.33
CA VAL A 136 -3.02 11.70 11.29
C VAL A 136 -1.59 12.18 11.01
N ASN A 137 -0.87 11.63 10.02
CA ASN A 137 0.39 12.26 9.57
C ASN A 137 0.14 12.99 8.25
N GLY A 138 -0.31 14.24 8.40
CA GLY A 138 -0.44 15.23 7.34
C GLY A 138 0.86 15.43 6.57
N GLU A 139 0.71 15.81 5.30
CA GLU A 139 1.80 16.13 4.36
C GLU A 139 2.95 15.10 4.29
N GLY A 140 2.68 13.84 4.63
CA GLY A 140 3.54 12.74 4.24
C GLY A 140 3.58 12.67 2.72
N ILE A 141 4.78 12.55 2.15
CA ILE A 141 5.02 12.23 0.74
C ILE A 141 3.93 11.27 0.29
N ASP A 142 3.15 11.66 -0.73
CA ASP A 142 2.29 10.77 -1.50
C ASP A 142 3.21 9.67 -2.03
N PHE A 143 3.44 8.65 -1.20
CA PHE A 143 4.14 7.43 -1.57
C PHE A 143 3.18 6.77 -2.54
N ASN A 144 3.29 7.14 -3.81
CA ASN A 144 2.73 6.36 -4.89
C ASN A 144 3.38 4.98 -4.73
N GLN A 145 2.57 4.12 -4.10
CA GLN A 145 2.98 3.00 -3.28
C GLN A 145 3.72 2.01 -4.12
N ASN A 146 5.02 1.85 -3.87
CA ASN A 146 5.75 0.94 -4.70
C ASN A 146 7.11 0.43 -4.07
N ILE A 147 7.05 -0.61 -3.23
CA ILE A 147 8.18 -1.48 -2.75
C ILE A 147 8.44 -2.62 -3.72
N LEU A 148 9.61 -2.81 -4.35
CA LEU A 148 10.25 -4.14 -4.67
C LEU A 148 11.55 -3.97 -5.55
N LYS A 149 12.75 -4.03 -4.97
CA LYS A 149 14.02 -4.08 -5.75
C LYS A 149 14.00 -5.20 -6.80
N THR A 150 14.14 -4.88 -8.08
CA THR A 150 13.86 -5.79 -9.20
C THR A 150 14.74 -7.02 -9.28
N SER A 151 14.18 -8.14 -8.83
CA SER A 151 14.35 -9.47 -9.44
C SER A 151 13.08 -9.75 -10.29
N PRO A 152 13.09 -10.65 -11.29
CA PRO A 152 11.90 -11.01 -12.09
C PRO A 152 10.72 -11.55 -11.26
N PHE A 153 10.98 -11.76 -9.98
CA PHE A 153 10.10 -12.21 -8.94
C PHE A 153 9.78 -11.06 -7.95
N VAL A 154 10.41 -9.89 -8.05
CA VAL A 154 10.39 -8.79 -7.07
C VAL A 154 10.20 -7.47 -7.83
N ILE A 155 9.09 -7.21 -8.52
CA ILE A 155 9.03 -5.97 -9.31
C ILE A 155 8.54 -4.80 -8.44
N ASN A 156 9.32 -3.69 -8.28
CA ASN A 156 8.93 -2.32 -7.82
C ASN A 156 10.00 -1.23 -7.37
N LYS A 157 9.82 -0.01 -7.88
CA LYS A 157 10.85 0.99 -8.21
C LYS A 157 11.24 2.05 -7.14
N GLU A 158 10.69 2.05 -5.91
CA GLU A 158 11.09 3.03 -4.85
C GLU A 158 11.97 2.47 -3.72
N LEU A 159 12.17 1.15 -3.61
CA LEU A 159 13.38 0.63 -2.93
C LEU A 159 14.68 0.97 -3.70
N THR A 160 14.52 1.64 -4.84
CA THR A 160 15.57 2.00 -5.78
C THR A 160 15.70 3.50 -5.99
N VAL A 161 15.30 4.25 -4.96
CA VAL A 161 15.78 5.61 -4.70
C VAL A 161 16.18 5.72 -3.22
N VAL A 162 17.20 4.97 -2.83
CA VAL A 162 18.30 5.47 -2.02
C VAL A 162 19.51 4.67 -2.50
N SER A 163 20.47 5.35 -3.12
CA SER A 163 21.83 4.82 -3.30
C SER A 163 22.51 4.81 -1.93
N GLN A 164 22.12 3.90 -1.05
CA GLN A 164 22.81 3.58 0.18
C GLN A 164 22.08 2.37 0.77
N GLY A 165 22.83 1.34 1.15
CA GLY A 165 22.33 0.41 2.14
C GLY A 165 21.81 1.25 3.31
N ILE A 166 20.67 0.86 3.87
CA ILE A 166 20.15 1.51 5.08
C ILE A 166 21.25 1.55 6.16
N PHE A 167 22.26 0.67 6.07
CA PHE A 167 23.64 0.97 6.48
C PHE A 167 24.65 0.46 5.43
N GLY A 168 25.38 1.36 4.77
CA GLY A 168 26.60 1.06 3.98
C GLY A 168 26.55 1.39 2.48
N ASP A 169 27.61 2.07 2.01
CA ASP A 169 27.87 2.44 0.61
C ASP A 169 27.99 1.22 -0.32
N GLN A 170 27.15 1.17 -1.37
CA GLN A 170 27.58 0.74 -2.71
C GLN A 170 26.55 0.95 -3.83
N GLY A 171 27.02 1.52 -4.94
CA GLY A 171 26.27 1.82 -6.16
C GLY A 171 26.01 0.59 -7.04
N SER A 172 24.97 -0.19 -6.72
CA SER A 172 24.45 -1.28 -7.56
C SER A 172 23.36 -0.77 -8.51
N ASN A 173 23.64 -0.76 -9.82
CA ASN A 173 22.63 -0.54 -10.87
C ASN A 173 21.93 -1.87 -11.20
N VAL A 174 20.85 -2.19 -10.48
CA VAL A 174 19.93 -3.29 -10.79
C VAL A 174 19.00 -2.86 -11.95
N THR A 175 18.78 -3.74 -12.93
CA THR A 175 17.90 -3.47 -14.07
C THR A 175 16.43 -3.69 -13.72
N TYR A 176 15.66 -2.60 -13.73
CA TYR A 176 14.25 -2.60 -13.33
C TYR A 176 13.30 -3.13 -14.40
N GLN A 177 12.49 -4.15 -14.06
CA GLN A 177 11.19 -4.32 -14.72
C GLN A 177 10.18 -3.34 -14.10
N LYS A 178 9.26 -2.82 -14.93
CA LYS A 178 8.31 -1.76 -14.55
C LYS A 178 7.04 -2.40 -13.94
N VAL A 179 6.75 -2.15 -12.66
CA VAL A 179 5.39 -2.44 -12.13
C VAL A 179 4.44 -1.36 -12.54
N SER A 180 3.22 -1.79 -12.83
CA SER A 180 2.06 -0.91 -12.84
C SER A 180 1.82 -0.32 -11.44
N PRO A 181 1.94 0.99 -11.22
CA PRO A 181 1.48 1.59 -9.97
C PRO A 181 0.01 1.23 -9.70
N LEU A 182 -0.28 0.96 -8.43
CA LEU A 182 -1.62 0.66 -7.95
C LEU A 182 -2.39 1.96 -7.71
N ILE A 183 -3.72 1.86 -7.71
CA ILE A 183 -4.59 3.01 -7.43
C ILE A 183 -5.34 2.73 -6.13
N GLU A 184 -5.12 3.56 -5.11
CA GLU A 184 -6.02 3.68 -3.97
C GLU A 184 -7.25 4.48 -4.40
N ILE A 185 -8.43 3.86 -4.30
CA ILE A 185 -9.69 4.45 -4.75
C ILE A 185 -10.66 4.75 -3.60
N TYR A 186 -10.34 4.28 -2.40
CA TYR A 186 -11.13 4.47 -1.20
C TYR A 186 -10.22 4.25 0.01
N ASN A 187 -10.31 5.13 0.99
CA ASN A 187 -9.57 5.02 2.25
C ASN A 187 -10.31 5.79 3.33
N TYR A 188 -11.23 5.12 4.02
CA TYR A 188 -12.06 5.76 5.04
C TYR A 188 -12.31 4.86 6.24
N PRO A 189 -12.44 5.46 7.44
CA PRO A 189 -12.76 4.73 8.65
C PRO A 189 -14.25 4.41 8.67
N PHE A 190 -14.60 3.13 8.79
CA PHE A 190 -15.96 2.62 8.84
C PHE A 190 -16.26 2.04 10.22
N ILE A 191 -17.49 2.20 10.67
CA ILE A 191 -17.93 1.69 11.97
C ILE A 191 -19.30 1.04 11.86
N GLY A 192 -19.46 -0.12 12.51
CA GLY A 192 -20.70 -0.88 12.50
C GLY A 192 -20.54 -2.29 13.04
N ASP A 193 -21.66 -3.01 13.10
CA ASP A 193 -21.72 -4.42 13.44
C ASP A 193 -21.43 -5.33 12.23
N LYS A 194 -21.47 -6.65 12.43
CA LYS A 194 -21.28 -7.65 11.38
C LYS A 194 -22.20 -7.41 10.16
N TRP A 195 -23.45 -7.06 10.39
CA TRP A 195 -24.44 -6.84 9.34
C TRP A 195 -24.16 -5.59 8.52
N ASP A 196 -23.66 -4.54 9.18
CA ASP A 196 -23.27 -3.31 8.51
C ASP A 196 -22.04 -3.48 7.64
N TYR A 197 -21.03 -4.22 8.11
CA TYR A 197 -19.88 -4.60 7.28
C TYR A 197 -20.32 -5.47 6.10
N CYS A 198 -21.21 -6.44 6.30
CA CYS A 198 -21.77 -7.23 5.20
C CYS A 198 -22.50 -6.34 4.19
N GLY A 199 -23.37 -5.45 4.67
CA GLY A 199 -24.16 -4.54 3.83
C GLY A 199 -23.31 -3.53 3.05
N PHE A 200 -22.16 -3.12 3.58
CA PHE A 200 -21.21 -2.27 2.88
C PHE A 200 -20.35 -3.06 1.88
N LEU A 201 -19.75 -4.17 2.32
CA LEU A 201 -18.80 -4.93 1.52
C LEU A 201 -19.49 -5.70 0.38
N LYS A 202 -20.72 -6.21 0.56
CA LYS A 202 -21.39 -7.03 -0.47
C LYS A 202 -21.60 -6.29 -1.79
N PRO A 203 -22.24 -5.10 -1.83
CA PRO A 203 -22.41 -4.36 -3.09
C PRO A 203 -21.07 -3.96 -3.72
N LEU A 204 -20.07 -3.64 -2.89
CA LEU A 204 -18.73 -3.28 -3.33
C LEU A 204 -18.01 -4.46 -4.00
N VAL A 205 -17.96 -5.61 -3.32
CA VAL A 205 -17.33 -6.84 -3.80
C VAL A 205 -18.01 -7.32 -5.08
N ASP A 206 -19.34 -7.32 -5.12
CA ASP A 206 -20.10 -7.70 -6.30
C ASP A 206 -19.76 -6.80 -7.50
N LYS A 207 -19.63 -5.49 -7.26
CA LYS A 207 -19.28 -4.52 -8.30
C LYS A 207 -17.83 -4.69 -8.77
N LEU A 208 -16.89 -4.92 -7.87
CA LEU A 208 -15.49 -5.20 -8.22
C LEU A 208 -15.35 -6.51 -9.00
N ALA A 209 -16.06 -7.56 -8.59
CA ALA A 209 -16.11 -8.84 -9.30
C ALA A 209 -16.73 -8.68 -10.70
N LYS A 210 -17.82 -7.91 -10.80
CA LYS A 210 -18.51 -7.58 -12.05
C LYS A 210 -17.61 -6.85 -13.06
N TYR A 211 -16.87 -5.84 -12.62
CA TYR A 211 -15.93 -5.12 -13.48
C TYR A 211 -14.60 -5.85 -13.71
N GLN A 212 -14.42 -7.02 -13.07
CA GLN A 212 -13.20 -7.82 -13.10
C GLN A 212 -11.93 -7.02 -12.76
N PHE A 213 -12.08 -5.95 -11.97
CA PHE A 213 -10.91 -5.25 -11.46
C PHE A 213 -10.17 -6.20 -10.53
N ARG A 214 -8.88 -6.40 -10.79
CA ARG A 214 -8.02 -7.02 -9.80
C ARG A 214 -7.96 -6.05 -8.62
N ALA A 215 -8.64 -6.42 -7.55
CA ALA A 215 -8.86 -5.56 -6.40
C ALA A 215 -8.39 -6.23 -5.12
N TYR A 216 -7.93 -5.39 -4.21
CA TYR A 216 -7.39 -5.77 -2.92
C TYR A 216 -7.89 -4.78 -1.88
N ILE A 217 -8.45 -5.31 -0.79
CA ILE A 217 -9.09 -4.52 0.25
C ILE A 217 -8.33 -4.76 1.56
N LYS A 218 -7.79 -3.69 2.13
CA LYS A 218 -7.23 -3.68 3.48
C LYS A 218 -8.32 -3.32 4.48
N VAL A 219 -8.31 -4.04 5.59
CA VAL A 219 -9.11 -3.76 6.77
C VAL A 219 -8.14 -3.64 7.93
N SER A 220 -8.10 -2.49 8.59
CA SER A 220 -7.10 -2.24 9.62
C SER A 220 -7.66 -1.51 10.84
N SER A 221 -7.13 -1.86 12.01
CA SER A 221 -7.16 -1.04 13.21
C SER A 221 -5.81 -0.30 13.32
N ILE A 222 -5.56 0.27 14.49
CA ILE A 222 -4.28 0.89 14.87
C ILE A 222 -3.16 -0.13 15.15
N ASP A 223 -3.52 -1.35 15.50
CA ASP A 223 -2.64 -2.39 16.04
C ASP A 223 -2.67 -3.69 15.24
N HIS A 224 -3.64 -3.85 14.33
CA HIS A 224 -3.72 -5.02 13.46
C HIS A 224 -4.21 -4.66 12.06
N MET A 225 -3.86 -5.50 11.09
CA MET A 225 -4.32 -5.38 9.72
C MET A 225 -4.51 -6.76 9.10
N VAL A 226 -5.67 -6.92 8.47
CA VAL A 226 -5.95 -8.01 7.54
C VAL A 226 -6.24 -7.45 6.18
N ALA A 227 -6.22 -8.31 5.19
CA ALA A 227 -6.63 -7.89 3.87
C ALA A 227 -7.12 -9.04 3.02
N PHE A 228 -7.97 -8.75 2.05
CA PHE A 228 -8.49 -9.78 1.18
C PHE A 228 -8.50 -9.36 -0.28
N SER A 229 -8.36 -10.36 -1.15
CA SER A 229 -8.49 -10.19 -2.59
C SER A 229 -9.76 -10.86 -3.11
N ILE A 230 -10.23 -10.33 -4.24
CA ILE A 230 -11.44 -10.81 -4.92
C ILE A 230 -10.99 -11.51 -6.19
N LYS A 231 -11.17 -12.82 -6.27
CA LYS A 231 -10.91 -13.60 -7.49
C LYS A 231 -12.24 -13.94 -8.17
N PRO A 232 -12.61 -13.25 -9.27
CA PRO A 232 -13.77 -13.64 -10.05
C PRO A 232 -13.61 -15.08 -10.56
N THR A 233 -14.70 -15.84 -10.58
CA THR A 233 -14.78 -17.16 -11.22
C THR A 233 -15.75 -17.09 -12.41
N SER A 234 -15.88 -18.17 -13.17
CA SER A 234 -16.95 -18.27 -14.15
C SER A 234 -18.32 -18.08 -13.48
N SER A 235 -19.30 -17.56 -14.24
CA SER A 235 -20.72 -17.50 -13.85
C SER A 235 -21.09 -16.53 -12.71
N ASN A 236 -20.57 -15.29 -12.66
CA ASN A 236 -20.91 -14.28 -11.64
C ASN A 236 -20.60 -14.67 -10.17
N HIS A 237 -19.79 -15.73 -9.97
CA HIS A 237 -19.30 -16.12 -8.66
C HIS A 237 -17.91 -15.53 -8.42
N TYR A 238 -17.49 -15.45 -7.16
CA TYR A 238 -16.14 -15.05 -6.79
C TYR A 238 -15.66 -15.87 -5.60
N LYS A 239 -14.34 -15.94 -5.45
CA LYS A 239 -13.67 -16.40 -4.23
C LYS A 239 -12.99 -15.22 -3.57
N LEU A 240 -13.17 -15.11 -2.26
CA LEU A 240 -12.50 -14.12 -1.42
C LEU A 240 -11.33 -14.81 -0.73
N LYS A 241 -10.13 -14.24 -0.84
CA LYS A 241 -8.94 -14.79 -0.18
C LYS A 241 -8.49 -13.81 0.89
N LEU A 242 -8.71 -14.16 2.16
CA LEU A 242 -8.30 -13.38 3.32
C LEU A 242 -6.89 -13.74 3.74
N TYR A 243 -6.07 -12.72 3.84
CA TYR A 243 -4.75 -12.77 4.41
C TYR A 243 -4.76 -12.16 5.81
N ASP A 244 -4.30 -12.96 6.77
CA ASP A 244 -4.14 -12.58 8.16
C ASP A 244 -2.85 -13.22 8.68
N ALA A 245 -1.97 -12.41 9.28
CA ALA A 245 -0.72 -12.90 9.85
C ALA A 245 -0.95 -13.85 11.03
N ASN A 246 -2.11 -13.81 11.68
CA ASN A 246 -2.48 -14.76 12.74
C ASN A 246 -2.53 -16.21 12.23
N ASN A 247 -2.74 -16.43 10.93
CA ASN A 247 -2.73 -17.77 10.34
C ASN A 247 -1.35 -18.44 10.41
N LEU A 248 -0.25 -17.67 10.49
CA LEU A 248 1.09 -18.24 10.68
C LEU A 248 1.25 -18.91 12.05
N TYR A 249 0.53 -18.43 13.09
CA TYR A 249 0.48 -19.12 14.38
C TYR A 249 -0.21 -20.49 14.27
N ARG A 250 -1.16 -20.61 13.34
CA ARG A 250 -1.91 -21.82 13.00
C ARG A 250 -1.21 -22.70 11.94
N ASN A 251 0.06 -22.42 11.63
CA ASN A 251 0.85 -23.13 10.60
C ASN A 251 0.26 -23.05 9.19
N GLN A 252 -0.42 -21.95 8.86
CA GLN A 252 -0.96 -21.69 7.53
C GLN A 252 -0.25 -20.49 6.89
N VAL A 253 0.48 -20.73 5.80
CA VAL A 253 1.15 -19.69 5.00
C VAL A 253 0.17 -19.02 4.04
N GLU A 254 -0.80 -19.78 3.53
CA GLU A 254 -1.73 -19.34 2.50
C GLU A 254 -2.96 -18.60 3.03
N ALA A 255 -3.56 -17.77 2.18
CA ALA A 255 -4.79 -17.06 2.50
C ALA A 255 -5.97 -18.02 2.64
N VAL A 256 -6.80 -17.78 3.65
CA VAL A 256 -8.05 -18.49 3.87
C VAL A 256 -9.06 -18.10 2.80
N THR A 257 -9.74 -19.09 2.22
CA THR A 257 -10.69 -18.85 1.13
C THR A 257 -12.13 -18.86 1.66
N PHE A 258 -12.89 -17.83 1.28
CA PHE A 258 -14.31 -17.70 1.54
C PHE A 258 -15.10 -17.65 0.22
N THR A 259 -16.33 -18.16 0.23
CA THR A 259 -17.23 -18.22 -0.92
C THR A 259 -18.17 -17.02 -1.02
N ASP A 260 -18.33 -16.26 0.06
CA ASP A 260 -19.23 -15.14 0.16
C ASP A 260 -18.75 -14.12 1.21
N VAL A 261 -19.32 -12.93 1.16
CA VAL A 261 -18.97 -11.81 2.04
C VAL A 261 -19.37 -12.07 3.50
N TYR A 262 -20.44 -12.83 3.73
CA TYR A 262 -20.93 -13.10 5.09
C TYR A 262 -19.93 -13.97 5.86
N GLY A 263 -19.46 -15.06 5.25
CA GLY A 263 -18.40 -15.90 5.80
C GLY A 263 -17.10 -15.13 6.02
N LEU A 264 -16.70 -14.29 5.05
CA LEU A 264 -15.52 -13.43 5.18
C LEU A 264 -15.62 -12.47 6.38
N VAL A 265 -16.77 -11.81 6.55
CA VAL A 265 -16.96 -10.83 7.63
C VAL A 265 -16.98 -11.54 8.99
N ASN A 266 -17.76 -12.60 9.13
CA ASN A 266 -18.00 -13.23 10.42
C ASN A 266 -16.84 -14.08 10.91
N ASN A 267 -16.30 -14.93 10.04
CA ASN A 267 -15.32 -15.96 10.38
C ASN A 267 -13.92 -15.59 9.86
N GLY A 268 -13.75 -14.35 9.40
CA GLY A 268 -12.50 -13.84 8.86
C GLY A 268 -12.14 -12.52 9.51
N ILE A 269 -12.83 -11.44 9.09
CA ILE A 269 -12.54 -10.08 9.57
C ILE A 269 -12.79 -9.97 11.07
N PHE A 270 -14.01 -10.27 11.56
CA PHE A 270 -14.33 -10.07 12.98
C PHE A 270 -13.53 -10.97 13.92
N GLU A 271 -13.24 -12.21 13.50
CA GLU A 271 -12.35 -13.10 14.26
C GLU A 271 -10.92 -12.56 14.32
N ALA A 272 -10.39 -12.02 13.22
CA ALA A 272 -9.01 -11.56 13.15
C ALA A 272 -8.70 -10.38 14.09
N PHE A 273 -9.70 -9.58 14.44
CA PHE A 273 -9.53 -8.45 15.36
C PHE A 273 -9.91 -8.77 16.82
N ASP A 274 -10.22 -10.03 17.14
CA ASP A 274 -10.38 -10.57 18.50
C ASP A 274 -11.21 -9.69 19.45
N PHE A 275 -12.28 -9.07 18.93
CA PHE A 275 -13.22 -8.35 19.77
C PHE A 275 -14.14 -9.38 20.42
N ASN A 276 -14.07 -9.51 21.76
CA ASN A 276 -14.94 -10.35 22.59
C ASN A 276 -16.37 -10.38 22.00
N VAL A 277 -16.71 -11.52 21.39
CA VAL A 277 -17.82 -11.63 20.44
C VAL A 277 -19.15 -11.69 21.18
N GLU A 278 -19.64 -10.54 21.64
CA GLU A 278 -21.08 -10.35 21.76
C GLU A 278 -21.66 -10.11 20.35
N GLN A 279 -22.86 -10.60 20.08
CA GLN A 279 -23.52 -10.54 18.76
C GLN A 279 -23.70 -9.11 18.21
N ASN A 280 -23.53 -8.07 19.06
CA ASN A 280 -23.70 -6.65 18.73
C ASN A 280 -22.42 -5.82 18.87
N SER A 281 -21.23 -6.44 18.87
CA SER A 281 -19.96 -5.72 19.02
C SER A 281 -19.69 -4.82 17.82
N LEU A 282 -19.61 -3.51 18.05
CA LEU A 282 -19.30 -2.50 17.03
C LEU A 282 -17.79 -2.48 16.77
N LEU A 283 -17.37 -2.56 15.51
CA LEU A 283 -15.97 -2.38 15.13
C LEU A 283 -15.80 -1.06 14.40
N ALA A 284 -14.75 -0.33 14.77
CA ALA A 284 -14.27 0.82 14.00
C ALA A 284 -12.99 0.41 13.29
N LEU A 285 -13.04 0.18 11.99
CA LEU A 285 -11.90 -0.26 11.17
C LEU A 285 -11.74 0.68 9.98
N ASN A 286 -10.50 0.91 9.58
CA ASN A 286 -10.19 1.60 8.34
C ASN A 286 -10.30 0.63 7.15
N LEU A 287 -11.02 1.05 6.12
CA LEU A 287 -11.19 0.29 4.90
C LEU A 287 -10.46 1.01 3.78
N SER A 288 -9.47 0.36 3.19
CA SER A 288 -8.71 0.89 2.06
C SER A 288 -8.81 -0.05 0.85
N ILE A 289 -9.15 0.48 -0.31
CA ILE A 289 -9.39 -0.30 -1.52
C ILE A 289 -8.37 0.09 -2.59
N TYR A 290 -7.71 -0.94 -3.13
CA TYR A 290 -6.69 -0.81 -4.16
C TYR A 290 -7.07 -1.62 -5.39
N ILE A 291 -6.78 -1.06 -6.55
CA ILE A 291 -6.98 -1.73 -7.84
C ILE A 291 -5.73 -1.65 -8.71
N SER A 292 -5.60 -2.62 -9.61
CA SER A 292 -4.62 -2.59 -10.69
C SER A 292 -5.27 -2.05 -11.97
N PRO A 293 -4.78 -0.94 -12.55
CA PRO A 293 -5.34 -0.37 -13.78
C PRO A 293 -5.03 -1.18 -15.04
N THR A 294 -4.02 -2.07 -14.98
CA THR A 294 -3.55 -2.86 -16.14
C THR A 294 -4.09 -4.27 -16.19
N ILE A 295 -4.53 -4.84 -15.07
CA ILE A 295 -4.90 -6.26 -14.98
C ILE A 295 -6.40 -6.37 -14.73
N GLY A 296 -7.14 -6.85 -15.73
CA GLY A 296 -8.59 -7.10 -15.63
C GLY A 296 -9.43 -6.64 -16.83
N VAL A 297 -8.92 -5.72 -17.66
CA VAL A 297 -9.71 -5.14 -18.77
C VAL A 297 -9.63 -5.97 -20.06
N ASP A 298 -8.53 -6.71 -20.26
CA ASP A 298 -8.26 -7.43 -21.51
C ASP A 298 -8.92 -8.82 -21.59
N LYS A 299 -9.58 -9.28 -20.50
CA LYS A 299 -10.29 -10.58 -20.40
C LYS A 299 -11.81 -10.43 -20.23
N ILE A 300 -12.35 -9.29 -20.64
CA ILE A 300 -13.79 -9.05 -20.63
C ILE A 300 -14.38 -9.73 -21.87
N ASP A 301 -14.87 -10.95 -21.72
CA ASP A 301 -15.77 -11.56 -22.70
C ASP A 301 -17.02 -10.69 -22.87
N ALA A 302 -17.61 -10.78 -24.07
CA ALA A 302 -18.47 -9.83 -24.77
C ALA A 302 -19.76 -9.30 -24.10
N TYR A 303 -19.98 -9.52 -22.80
CA TYR A 303 -21.31 -9.39 -22.21
C TYR A 303 -21.67 -8.09 -21.47
N GLU A 304 -20.77 -7.11 -21.29
CA GLU A 304 -21.18 -5.80 -20.72
C GLU A 304 -20.47 -4.58 -21.35
N ASN A 305 -20.78 -4.33 -22.62
CA ASN A 305 -20.23 -3.20 -23.38
C ASN A 305 -20.61 -1.81 -22.82
N ALA A 306 -21.80 -1.61 -22.23
CA ALA A 306 -22.29 -0.26 -21.91
C ALA A 306 -21.48 0.45 -20.80
N CYS A 307 -21.18 -0.21 -19.69
CA CYS A 307 -20.42 0.40 -18.60
C CYS A 307 -18.95 0.59 -18.98
N ARG A 308 -18.35 -0.38 -19.69
CA ARG A 308 -16.98 -0.28 -20.22
C ARG A 308 -16.85 0.89 -21.19
N ILE A 309 -17.81 1.06 -22.11
CA ILE A 309 -17.83 2.19 -23.05
C ILE A 309 -17.95 3.52 -22.30
N LYS A 310 -18.84 3.62 -21.29
CA LYS A 310 -18.97 4.84 -20.48
C LYS A 310 -17.69 5.17 -19.71
N PHE A 311 -17.02 4.15 -19.17
CA PHE A 311 -15.74 4.29 -18.49
C PHE A 311 -14.63 4.76 -19.45
N GLN A 312 -14.50 4.08 -20.59
CA GLN A 312 -13.56 4.41 -21.65
C GLN A 312 -13.71 5.86 -22.12
N LYS A 313 -14.95 6.28 -22.42
CA LYS A 313 -15.26 7.66 -22.84
C LYS A 313 -14.82 8.70 -21.81
N LYS A 314 -14.99 8.44 -20.50
CA LYS A 314 -14.51 9.35 -19.45
C LYS A 314 -12.98 9.48 -19.46
N LEU A 315 -12.27 8.36 -19.61
CA LEU A 315 -10.82 8.35 -19.63
C LEU A 315 -10.25 8.94 -20.93
N ASP A 316 -10.90 8.76 -22.08
CA ASP A 316 -10.52 9.41 -23.34
C ASP A 316 -10.70 10.93 -23.28
N LYS A 317 -11.77 11.40 -22.62
CA LYS A 317 -11.95 12.83 -22.33
C LYS A 317 -10.79 13.37 -21.49
N ILE A 318 -10.31 12.61 -20.52
CA ILE A 318 -9.14 12.98 -19.71
C ILE A 318 -7.89 13.05 -20.60
N LYS A 319 -7.62 12.05 -21.46
CA LYS A 319 -6.49 12.13 -22.42
C LYS A 319 -6.50 13.43 -23.22
N LEU A 320 -7.66 13.78 -23.79
CA LEU A 320 -7.81 14.99 -24.58
C LEU A 320 -7.51 16.25 -23.74
N GLU A 321 -8.00 16.30 -22.51
CA GLU A 321 -7.73 17.41 -21.60
C GLU A 321 -6.23 17.54 -21.27
N ILE A 322 -5.55 16.43 -20.98
CA ILE A 322 -4.10 16.40 -20.76
C ILE A 322 -3.38 16.99 -21.97
N CYS A 323 -3.72 16.53 -23.18
CA CYS A 323 -3.10 17.02 -24.41
C CYS A 323 -3.32 18.52 -24.62
N ASN A 324 -4.52 19.03 -24.29
CA ASN A 324 -4.83 20.46 -24.41
C ASN A 324 -4.03 21.30 -23.41
N GLN A 325 -3.87 20.84 -22.17
CA GLN A 325 -3.05 21.54 -21.17
C GLN A 325 -1.57 21.53 -21.56
N LEU A 326 -1.05 20.40 -22.05
CA LEU A 326 0.32 20.32 -22.53
C LEU A 326 0.56 21.19 -23.76
N ASN A 327 -0.40 21.29 -24.69
CA ASN A 327 -0.29 22.21 -25.82
C ASN A 327 -0.17 23.67 -25.37
N LYS A 328 -0.99 24.10 -24.40
CA LYS A 328 -0.91 25.45 -23.81
C LYS A 328 0.46 25.70 -23.19
N TYR A 329 0.95 24.75 -22.39
CA TYR A 329 2.30 24.80 -21.81
C TYR A 329 3.39 24.95 -22.89
N ILE A 330 3.35 24.11 -23.93
CA ILE A 330 4.34 24.12 -25.02
C ILE A 330 4.34 25.46 -25.78
N SER A 331 3.18 26.09 -25.96
CA SER A 331 3.06 27.40 -26.63
C SER A 331 3.53 28.57 -25.76
N SER A 332 3.29 28.53 -24.45
CA SER A 332 3.58 29.65 -23.54
C SER A 332 5.05 29.75 -23.15
N TYR A 333 5.79 28.63 -23.14
CA TYR A 333 7.17 28.58 -22.66
C TYR A 333 8.15 28.29 -23.82
N LEU A 334 8.89 29.32 -24.25
CA LEU A 334 9.76 29.31 -25.44
C LEU A 334 11.25 29.08 -25.12
N LYS A 335 11.70 29.34 -23.88
CA LYS A 335 13.13 29.49 -23.55
C LYS A 335 13.87 28.18 -23.26
N TRP A 336 13.23 27.13 -22.73
CA TRP A 336 13.93 25.88 -22.34
C TRP A 336 13.58 24.65 -23.19
N LYS A 337 14.57 24.16 -23.94
CA LYS A 337 14.43 23.08 -24.93
C LYS A 337 14.08 21.72 -24.31
N ASN A 338 14.52 21.42 -23.08
CA ASN A 338 14.41 20.08 -22.49
C ASN A 338 13.01 19.76 -21.94
N HIS A 339 12.46 20.58 -21.03
CA HIS A 339 11.08 20.36 -20.52
C HIS A 339 10.03 20.51 -21.62
N LYS A 340 10.23 21.42 -22.58
CA LYS A 340 9.38 21.53 -23.76
C LYS A 340 9.40 20.26 -24.61
N LYS A 341 10.59 19.70 -24.91
CA LYS A 341 10.72 18.41 -25.60
C LYS A 341 10.05 17.27 -24.83
N ARG A 342 10.20 17.24 -23.50
CA ARG A 342 9.55 16.24 -22.65
C ARG A 342 8.03 16.38 -22.67
N ALA A 343 7.50 17.59 -22.52
CA ALA A 343 6.06 17.85 -22.62
C ALA A 343 5.49 17.47 -23.99
N ILE A 344 6.24 17.70 -25.08
CA ILE A 344 5.89 17.21 -26.42
C ILE A 344 5.82 15.68 -26.46
N TYR A 345 6.87 15.00 -25.96
CA TYR A 345 6.90 13.54 -25.86
C TYR A 345 5.72 13.00 -25.07
N THR A 346 5.45 13.58 -23.89
CA THR A 346 4.35 13.18 -23.01
C THR A 346 3.01 13.37 -23.67
N ARG A 347 2.77 14.52 -24.30
CA ARG A 347 1.55 14.78 -25.06
C ARG A 347 1.33 13.74 -26.15
N ASP A 348 2.35 13.46 -26.96
CA ASP A 348 2.22 12.56 -28.11
C ASP A 348 2.09 11.10 -27.68
N LYS A 349 2.72 10.71 -26.56
CA LYS A 349 2.47 9.42 -25.92
C LYS A 349 1.08 9.31 -25.33
N VAL A 350 0.55 10.32 -24.63
CA VAL A 350 -0.81 10.30 -24.06
C VAL A 350 -1.88 10.12 -25.14
N ARG A 351 -1.67 10.71 -26.33
CA ARG A 351 -2.59 10.52 -27.48
C ARG A 351 -2.70 9.07 -27.93
N THR A 352 -1.59 8.34 -27.89
CA THR A 352 -1.46 7.01 -28.52
C THR A 352 -1.49 5.86 -27.53
N ILE A 353 -1.25 6.12 -26.24
CA ILE A 353 -1.14 5.08 -25.23
C ILE A 353 -2.48 4.37 -25.00
N ASP A 354 -2.44 3.07 -24.75
CA ASP A 354 -3.59 2.32 -24.23
C ASP A 354 -4.12 2.97 -22.93
N ILE A 355 -5.44 3.03 -22.77
CA ILE A 355 -6.02 3.68 -21.59
C ILE A 355 -5.68 2.95 -20.28
N ASN A 356 -5.52 1.63 -20.33
CA ASN A 356 -5.15 0.80 -19.19
C ASN A 356 -3.71 1.12 -18.73
N LYS A 357 -2.89 1.66 -19.63
CA LYS A 357 -1.51 2.09 -19.37
C LYS A 357 -1.38 3.58 -19.08
N LEU A 358 -2.46 4.36 -19.24
CA LEU A 358 -2.42 5.82 -19.09
C LEU A 358 -1.99 6.22 -17.68
N TYR A 359 -2.61 5.67 -16.64
CA TYR A 359 -2.28 6.01 -15.25
C TYR A 359 -0.79 5.80 -14.97
N ASN A 360 -0.27 4.62 -15.33
CA ASN A 360 1.12 4.26 -15.12
C ASN A 360 2.08 5.21 -15.83
N PHE A 361 1.74 5.59 -17.06
CA PHE A 361 2.56 6.50 -17.83
C PHE A 361 2.62 7.89 -17.20
N ILE A 362 1.48 8.45 -16.77
CA ILE A 362 1.45 9.75 -16.11
C ILE A 362 2.13 9.69 -14.73
N ALA A 363 1.97 8.58 -13.99
CA ALA A 363 2.62 8.39 -12.71
C ALA A 363 4.15 8.35 -12.86
N ASP A 364 4.65 7.58 -13.85
CA ASP A 364 6.07 7.57 -14.19
C ASP A 364 6.59 8.95 -14.54
N GLU A 365 5.80 9.74 -15.28
CA GLU A 365 6.17 11.11 -15.64
C GLU A 365 6.34 11.99 -14.40
N LYS A 366 5.44 11.87 -13.41
CA LYS A 366 5.56 12.55 -12.10
C LYS A 366 6.88 12.19 -11.41
N HIS A 367 7.25 10.90 -11.38
CA HIS A 367 8.48 10.46 -10.73
C HIS A 367 9.73 10.98 -11.45
N ILE A 368 9.71 11.04 -12.78
CA ILE A 368 10.82 11.60 -13.57
C ILE A 368 10.99 13.08 -13.24
N LEU A 369 9.90 13.85 -13.20
CA LEU A 369 9.93 15.27 -12.86
C LEU A 369 10.42 15.54 -11.43
N ARG A 370 9.99 14.74 -10.44
CA ARG A 370 10.49 14.84 -9.05
C ARG A 370 11.99 14.54 -8.93
N ARG A 371 12.51 13.55 -9.64
CA ARG A 371 13.95 13.25 -9.61
C ARG A 371 14.78 14.41 -10.17
N GLU A 372 14.27 15.07 -11.22
CA GLU A 372 14.88 16.29 -11.74
C GLU A 372 14.79 17.47 -10.74
N GLU A 373 13.85 17.47 -9.78
CA GLU A 373 13.80 18.47 -8.67
C GLU A 373 14.89 18.23 -7.64
N ASN A 374 15.01 16.99 -7.14
CA ASN A 374 15.96 16.68 -6.08
C ASN A 374 17.43 16.76 -6.51
N LEU A 375 17.73 16.61 -7.81
CA LEU A 375 19.09 16.79 -8.35
C LEU A 375 19.53 18.26 -8.43
N ASN A 376 18.62 19.22 -8.24
CA ASN A 376 18.89 20.65 -8.24
C ASN A 376 18.85 21.26 -6.82
N GLU A 377 18.67 20.47 -5.76
CA GLU A 377 18.91 20.93 -4.39
C GLU A 377 20.42 20.98 -4.14
N PRO A 378 20.97 22.11 -3.65
CA PRO A 378 22.40 22.26 -3.46
C PRO A 378 22.86 21.38 -2.29
N THR A 379 23.53 20.27 -2.58
CA THR A 379 24.44 19.66 -1.60
C THR A 379 25.47 20.73 -1.22
N GLU A 380 25.52 21.10 0.06
CA GLU A 380 26.60 21.90 0.63
C GLU A 380 27.94 21.29 0.20
N ILE A 381 28.58 21.94 -0.78
CA ILE A 381 30.01 21.98 -1.16
C ILE A 381 29.99 22.42 -2.64
N HIS A 382 29.79 23.73 -2.84
CA HIS A 382 30.41 24.58 -3.88
C HIS A 382 29.61 25.87 -4.03
N PHE A 383 29.94 26.85 -3.20
CA PHE A 383 29.78 28.25 -3.59
C PHE A 383 30.69 28.49 -4.80
N ASN A 384 30.11 28.55 -6.00
CA ASN A 384 30.39 29.59 -6.98
C ASN A 384 29.51 29.45 -8.24
N ASN A 385 28.78 30.54 -8.52
CA ASN A 385 28.28 30.98 -9.83
C ASN A 385 27.33 30.03 -10.59
N ASN A 386 26.07 29.99 -10.16
CA ASN A 386 24.86 30.12 -11.01
C ASN A 386 23.60 29.83 -10.18
N MET A 387 22.97 30.87 -9.64
CA MET A 387 21.61 30.78 -9.09
C MET A 387 20.65 30.35 -10.22
N PRO A 388 19.90 29.24 -10.14
CA PRO A 388 18.81 28.97 -11.07
C PRO A 388 17.75 30.08 -10.93
N SER A 389 17.40 30.73 -12.04
CA SER A 389 16.46 31.85 -12.05
C SER A 389 15.06 31.43 -11.58
N LEU A 390 14.37 32.32 -10.86
CA LEU A 390 13.00 32.13 -10.36
C LEU A 390 12.00 31.69 -11.46
N GLU A 391 12.22 32.12 -12.71
CA GLU A 391 11.45 31.74 -13.89
C GLU A 391 11.51 30.21 -14.16
N ASN A 392 12.65 29.55 -13.93
CA ASN A 392 12.82 28.11 -14.19
C ASN A 392 11.97 27.25 -13.25
N ASN A 393 11.84 27.68 -11.98
CA ASN A 393 11.03 26.96 -10.99
C ASN A 393 9.52 27.09 -11.31
N LEU A 394 9.10 28.22 -11.87
CA LEU A 394 7.71 28.47 -12.26
C LEU A 394 7.28 27.62 -13.47
N GLU A 395 8.09 27.54 -14.54
CA GLU A 395 7.78 26.71 -15.72
C GLU A 395 7.74 25.21 -15.37
N LYS A 396 8.72 24.74 -14.60
CA LYS A 396 8.80 23.34 -14.15
C LYS A 396 7.62 22.97 -13.24
N SER A 397 7.28 23.84 -12.30
CA SER A 397 6.10 23.69 -11.44
C SER A 397 4.80 23.67 -12.24
N ALA A 398 4.70 24.43 -13.33
CA ALA A 398 3.53 24.40 -14.21
C ALA A 398 3.38 23.03 -14.93
N TYR A 399 4.46 22.44 -15.45
CA TYR A 399 4.38 21.11 -16.06
C TYR A 399 4.05 20.03 -15.02
N MET A 400 4.72 20.07 -13.87
CA MET A 400 4.46 19.17 -12.75
C MET A 400 2.98 19.25 -12.30
N ARG A 401 2.44 20.46 -12.18
CA ARG A 401 1.02 20.69 -11.85
C ARG A 401 0.07 20.07 -12.86
N ILE A 402 0.37 20.14 -14.17
CA ILE A 402 -0.44 19.47 -15.21
C ILE A 402 -0.46 17.96 -14.95
N ILE A 403 0.69 17.35 -14.70
CA ILE A 403 0.81 15.91 -14.41
C ILE A 403 0.04 15.52 -13.14
N GLU A 404 0.17 16.29 -12.06
CA GLU A 404 -0.51 16.02 -10.79
C GLU A 404 -2.03 16.14 -10.88
N VAL A 405 -2.53 17.20 -11.53
CA VAL A 405 -3.97 17.37 -11.79
C VAL A 405 -4.51 16.22 -12.64
N SER A 406 -3.73 15.78 -13.63
CA SER A 406 -4.09 14.65 -14.51
C SER A 406 -4.23 13.36 -13.71
N LEU A 407 -3.27 13.04 -12.83
CA LEU A 407 -3.35 11.88 -11.95
C LEU A 407 -4.58 11.93 -11.06
N LYS A 408 -4.85 13.07 -10.41
CA LYS A 408 -6.00 13.23 -9.53
C LYS A 408 -7.32 12.94 -10.27
N LYS A 409 -7.46 13.42 -11.52
CA LYS A 409 -8.63 13.16 -12.36
C LYS A 409 -8.77 11.70 -12.77
N ILE A 410 -7.67 11.03 -13.10
CA ILE A 410 -7.67 9.61 -13.42
C ILE A 410 -8.10 8.82 -12.18
N LYS A 411 -7.46 9.04 -11.02
CA LYS A 411 -7.79 8.39 -9.74
C LYS A 411 -9.28 8.58 -9.39
N ALA A 412 -9.79 9.81 -9.46
CA ALA A 412 -11.20 10.12 -9.20
C ALA A 412 -12.16 9.43 -10.18
N THR A 413 -11.74 9.25 -11.44
CA THR A 413 -12.54 8.51 -12.42
C THR A 413 -12.63 7.03 -12.06
N TYR A 414 -11.52 6.39 -11.70
CA TYR A 414 -11.57 5.00 -11.22
C TYR A 414 -12.42 4.87 -9.95
N ALA A 415 -12.19 5.74 -8.96
CA ALA A 415 -12.96 5.76 -7.72
C ALA A 415 -14.46 5.90 -7.98
N GLY A 416 -14.91 6.94 -8.68
CA GLY A 416 -16.32 7.21 -8.95
C GLY A 416 -17.05 6.14 -9.78
N ASN A 417 -16.34 5.23 -10.45
CA ASN A 417 -16.99 4.08 -11.10
C ASN A 417 -17.15 2.89 -10.16
N ILE A 418 -16.38 2.80 -9.08
CA ILE A 418 -16.46 1.72 -8.08
C ILE A 418 -17.29 2.17 -6.88
N TYR A 419 -17.05 3.35 -6.33
CA TYR A 419 -17.69 3.90 -5.14
C TYR A 419 -17.93 5.42 -5.31
N ASP A 420 -19.09 5.95 -4.87
CA ASP A 420 -19.34 7.42 -4.86
C ASP A 420 -19.14 7.94 -3.44
N ASP A 421 -18.10 8.76 -3.28
CA ASP A 421 -17.58 9.23 -2.00
C ASP A 421 -18.14 10.59 -1.56
N ARG A 422 -18.97 11.22 -2.39
CA ARG A 422 -19.40 12.63 -2.19
C ARG A 422 -20.23 12.91 -0.94
N GLY A 423 -20.60 11.88 -0.19
CA GLY A 423 -21.34 12.02 1.07
C GLY A 423 -21.00 10.94 2.08
N TYR A 424 -19.76 10.42 2.08
CA TYR A 424 -19.38 9.34 3.00
C TYR A 424 -19.64 9.73 4.45
N LYS A 425 -19.25 10.95 4.85
CA LYS A 425 -19.37 11.44 6.23
C LYS A 425 -20.83 11.58 6.63
N GLU A 426 -21.66 12.19 5.78
CA GLU A 426 -23.10 12.34 6.00
C GLU A 426 -23.82 10.99 6.01
N MET A 427 -23.46 10.06 5.12
CA MET A 427 -23.97 8.70 5.08
C MET A 427 -23.61 7.94 6.35
N LEU A 428 -22.34 8.01 6.77
CA LEU A 428 -21.82 7.38 7.97
C LEU A 428 -22.60 7.87 9.19
N PHE A 429 -22.69 9.19 9.36
CA PHE A 429 -23.41 9.79 10.49
C PHE A 429 -24.91 9.44 10.48
N LYS A 430 -25.58 9.56 9.33
CA LYS A 430 -26.99 9.17 9.20
C LYS A 430 -27.21 7.71 9.59
N LYS A 431 -26.29 6.81 9.21
CA LYS A 431 -26.35 5.39 9.55
C LYS A 431 -26.22 5.19 11.07
N ILE A 432 -25.26 5.87 11.69
CA ILE A 432 -25.02 5.87 13.15
C ILE A 432 -26.26 6.33 13.92
N CYS A 433 -26.89 7.42 13.50
CA CYS A 433 -28.13 7.90 14.10
C CYS A 433 -29.28 6.91 13.92
N SER A 434 -29.53 6.45 12.68
CA SER A 434 -30.64 5.55 12.36
C SER A 434 -30.59 4.20 13.09
N LYS A 435 -29.37 3.76 13.43
CA LYS A 435 -29.13 2.49 14.12
C LYS A 435 -29.08 2.64 15.65
N GLY A 436 -29.10 3.86 16.17
CA GLY A 436 -28.96 4.11 17.61
C GLY A 436 -27.54 3.85 18.12
N TYR A 437 -26.50 3.84 17.29
CA TYR A 437 -25.14 3.57 17.80
C TYR A 437 -24.64 4.68 18.73
N HIS A 438 -25.09 5.90 18.52
CA HIS A 438 -24.83 7.03 19.40
C HIS A 438 -25.41 6.85 20.82
N CYS A 439 -26.50 6.10 20.99
CA CYS A 439 -27.09 5.85 22.30
C CYS A 439 -26.45 4.66 23.03
N ASN A 440 -25.72 3.80 22.31
CA ASN A 440 -24.89 2.74 22.88
C ASN A 440 -23.57 3.33 23.43
N THR A 441 -23.20 2.99 24.67
CA THR A 441 -22.13 3.62 25.48
C THR A 441 -20.75 3.59 24.85
N ASP A 442 -20.50 2.65 23.93
CA ASP A 442 -19.14 2.31 23.54
C ASP A 442 -18.70 2.97 22.23
N PHE A 443 -19.57 3.71 21.54
CA PHE A 443 -19.32 4.07 20.15
C PHE A 443 -18.20 5.11 19.96
N LEU A 444 -18.30 6.25 20.65
CA LEU A 444 -17.23 7.24 20.69
C LEU A 444 -15.97 6.63 21.34
N TYR A 445 -16.15 5.80 22.37
CA TYR A 445 -15.06 5.07 23.02
C TYR A 445 -14.29 4.18 22.04
N ILE A 446 -14.96 3.39 21.20
CA ILE A 446 -14.34 2.48 20.21
C ILE A 446 -13.60 3.29 19.15
N ALA A 447 -14.19 4.39 18.65
CA ALA A 447 -13.52 5.28 17.71
C ALA A 447 -12.24 5.89 18.30
N CYS A 448 -12.27 6.28 19.58
CA CYS A 448 -11.11 6.79 20.31
C CYS A 448 -10.05 5.72 20.56
N ARG A 449 -10.48 4.54 21.02
CA ARG A 449 -9.63 3.37 21.24
C ARG A 449 -8.87 3.02 19.97
N ASN A 450 -9.57 2.98 18.85
CA ASN A 450 -9.03 2.60 17.55
C ASN A 450 -8.39 3.77 16.78
N GLY A 451 -8.24 4.95 17.38
CA GLY A 451 -7.50 6.06 16.78
C GLY A 451 -8.17 6.70 15.54
N HIS A 452 -9.48 6.54 15.34
CA HIS A 452 -10.19 7.05 14.16
C HIS A 452 -10.59 8.51 14.32
N THR A 453 -9.62 9.41 14.18
CA THR A 453 -9.81 10.87 14.38
C THR A 453 -10.97 11.45 13.57
N GLU A 454 -11.18 11.04 12.32
CA GLU A 454 -12.31 11.56 11.54
C GLU A 454 -13.67 11.13 12.06
N ILE A 455 -13.82 9.89 12.52
CA ILE A 455 -15.05 9.43 13.16
C ILE A 455 -15.29 10.24 14.43
N VAL A 456 -14.24 10.44 15.24
CA VAL A 456 -14.33 11.25 16.46
C VAL A 456 -14.75 12.69 16.14
N ILE A 457 -14.06 13.35 15.21
CA ILE A 457 -14.37 14.74 14.84
C ILE A 457 -15.80 14.85 14.30
N GLU A 458 -16.21 13.92 13.43
CA GLU A 458 -17.54 13.96 12.87
C GLU A 458 -18.60 13.76 13.96
N LEU A 459 -18.41 12.80 14.87
CA LEU A 459 -19.32 12.60 16.00
C LEU A 459 -19.42 13.83 16.90
N LEU A 460 -18.29 14.41 17.31
CA LEU A 460 -18.26 15.54 18.25
C LEU A 460 -18.92 16.82 17.69
N ARG A 461 -19.24 16.90 16.40
CA ARG A 461 -19.98 18.01 15.81
C ARG A 461 -21.47 17.97 16.08
N HIS A 462 -22.00 16.82 16.48
CA HIS A 462 -23.44 16.61 16.60
C HIS A 462 -23.88 16.73 18.06
N PRO A 463 -24.96 17.49 18.34
CA PRO A 463 -25.39 17.80 19.70
C PRO A 463 -25.90 16.57 20.48
N GLU A 464 -26.24 15.48 19.78
CA GLU A 464 -26.75 14.23 20.37
C GLU A 464 -25.65 13.35 20.97
N ILE A 465 -24.37 13.66 20.74
CA ILE A 465 -23.25 12.84 21.24
C ILE A 465 -22.91 13.17 22.69
N GLU A 466 -23.09 12.19 23.57
CA GLU A 466 -22.67 12.25 24.98
C GLU A 466 -21.14 12.05 25.10
N VAL A 467 -20.37 13.14 25.02
CA VAL A 467 -18.89 13.11 25.04
C VAL A 467 -18.26 12.41 26.27
N ASN A 468 -18.97 12.42 27.40
CA ASN A 468 -18.49 11.89 28.69
C ASN A 468 -19.07 10.51 29.03
N LYS A 469 -19.87 9.91 28.16
CA LYS A 469 -20.50 8.61 28.42
C LYS A 469 -19.42 7.53 28.54
N GLY A 470 -19.34 6.92 29.73
CA GLY A 470 -18.42 5.80 30.00
C GLY A 470 -18.99 4.48 29.51
N THR A 471 -18.11 3.51 29.26
CA THR A 471 -18.49 2.09 29.06
C THR A 471 -19.15 1.52 30.33
N ASN A 472 -19.64 0.29 30.27
CA ASN A 472 -20.17 -0.44 31.45
C ASN A 472 -19.15 -0.55 32.61
N THR A 473 -17.85 -0.39 32.33
CA THR A 473 -16.77 -0.39 33.33
C THR A 473 -16.37 1.02 33.78
N GLY A 474 -17.09 2.05 33.35
CA GLY A 474 -16.81 3.46 33.68
C GLY A 474 -15.72 4.12 32.83
N ALA A 475 -15.14 3.41 31.85
CA ALA A 475 -14.06 3.96 31.03
C ALA A 475 -14.60 5.00 30.03
N THR A 476 -14.08 6.22 30.06
CA THR A 476 -14.54 7.29 29.16
C THR A 476 -13.77 7.34 27.84
N PRO A 477 -14.33 7.96 26.79
CA PRO A 477 -13.62 8.19 25.53
C PRO A 477 -12.31 8.97 25.70
N LEU A 478 -12.27 9.95 26.61
CA LEU A 478 -11.04 10.69 26.91
C LEU A 478 -9.99 9.82 27.59
N PHE A 479 -10.41 8.97 28.54
CA PHE A 479 -9.52 8.04 29.22
C PHE A 479 -8.81 7.13 28.21
N ILE A 480 -9.56 6.45 27.34
CA ILE A 480 -8.98 5.51 26.38
C ILE A 480 -8.12 6.22 25.31
N ALA A 481 -8.53 7.42 24.88
CA ALA A 481 -7.73 8.22 23.95
C ALA A 481 -6.36 8.56 24.54
N ARG A 482 -6.30 8.95 25.82
CA ARG A 482 -5.03 9.24 26.51
C ARG A 482 -4.21 7.98 26.77
N TYR A 483 -4.86 6.92 27.24
CA TYR A 483 -4.22 5.62 27.50
C TYR A 483 -3.52 5.08 26.24
N ASN A 484 -4.16 5.22 25.08
CA ASN A 484 -3.60 4.80 23.78
C ASN A 484 -2.72 5.88 23.10
N GLY A 485 -2.35 6.96 23.79
CA GLY A 485 -1.48 8.02 23.25
C GLY A 485 -2.07 8.82 22.09
N ARG A 486 -3.40 8.83 21.92
CA ARG A 486 -4.11 9.50 20.82
C ARG A 486 -4.28 10.99 21.11
N GLN A 487 -3.19 11.74 20.92
CA GLN A 487 -3.12 13.16 21.32
C GLN A 487 -4.14 14.05 20.59
N GLU A 488 -4.31 13.89 19.28
CA GLU A 488 -5.28 14.69 18.51
C GLU A 488 -6.73 14.44 18.96
N ILE A 489 -7.10 13.16 19.10
CA ILE A 489 -8.40 12.74 19.61
C ILE A 489 -8.62 13.30 21.01
N SER A 490 -7.62 13.18 21.89
CA SER A 490 -7.69 13.74 23.25
C SER A 490 -7.95 15.24 23.23
N ARG A 491 -7.28 16.01 22.36
CA ARG A 491 -7.52 17.44 22.20
C ARG A 491 -8.91 17.74 21.66
N ALA A 492 -9.40 16.97 20.71
CA ALA A 492 -10.75 17.13 20.15
C ALA A 492 -11.83 16.91 21.22
N ILE A 493 -11.71 15.83 22.01
CA ILE A 493 -12.63 15.49 23.10
C ILE A 493 -12.63 16.59 24.17
N VAL A 494 -11.46 17.07 24.61
CA VAL A 494 -11.37 18.14 25.62
C VAL A 494 -12.02 19.43 25.12
N ARG A 495 -11.83 19.81 23.85
CA ARG A 495 -12.50 20.98 23.24
C ARG A 495 -14.01 20.84 23.19
N ALA A 496 -14.52 19.62 23.08
CA ALA A 496 -15.95 19.30 23.11
C ALA A 496 -16.51 19.16 24.54
N GLY A 497 -15.74 19.50 25.58
CA GLY A 497 -16.20 19.41 26.98
C GLY A 497 -15.98 18.04 27.64
N GLY A 498 -15.13 17.20 27.05
CA GLY A 498 -14.79 15.90 27.61
C GLY A 498 -13.92 16.00 28.87
N VAL A 499 -14.29 15.28 29.93
CA VAL A 499 -13.56 15.20 31.20
C VAL A 499 -13.03 13.80 31.45
N GLY A 500 -11.86 13.71 32.10
CA GLY A 500 -11.26 12.43 32.46
C GLY A 500 -11.77 12.00 33.81
N SER A 501 -12.87 11.26 33.88
CA SER A 501 -13.33 10.70 35.15
C SER A 501 -12.61 9.37 35.44
N LEU A 502 -11.92 9.34 36.58
CA LEU A 502 -11.68 8.15 37.40
C LEU A 502 -12.38 8.49 38.72
N SER A 503 -13.63 8.08 38.91
CA SER A 503 -14.32 8.20 40.20
C SER A 503 -14.77 6.83 40.66
#